data_AF-A0A1F2RLN4-F1
#
_entry.id   AF-A0A1F2RLN4-F1
#
_cell.length_a   1.000
_cell.length_b   1.000
_cell.length_c   1.000
_cell.angle_alpha   90.00
_cell.angle_beta   90.00
_cell.angle_gamma   90.00
#
_symmetry.space_group_name_H-M   'P 1'
#
loop_
_entity.id
_entity.type
_entity.pdbx_description
1 polymer ?
#
loop_
_entity_poly.entity_id
_entity_poly.type
_entity_poly.pdbx_seq_one_letter_code
_entity_poly.pdbx_strand_id
1 'polypeptide(L)'
;MRLRLNVILPEETVRLLDRAAARGNRSRLIDQAVRRYLRGRNLARLRKLLREGALQRAARDLDLAEEWFSLDEEAWRSGGR
;
A
#
# COMPACT_ATOMS: atom_id res chain seq x y z
N MET A 1 -5.77 14.06 -18.92
CA MET A 1 -6.42 15.40 -18.77
C MET A 1 -5.66 16.21 -17.73
N ARG A 2 -5.61 17.54 -17.84
CA ARG A 2 -4.98 18.45 -16.86
C ARG A 2 -6.02 19.44 -16.37
N LEU A 3 -6.11 19.64 -15.06
CA LEU A 3 -7.00 20.62 -14.42
C LEU A 3 -6.15 21.75 -13.82
N ARG A 4 -6.61 22.99 -13.93
CA ARG A 4 -5.98 24.14 -13.28
C ARG A 4 -6.64 24.37 -11.92
N LEU A 5 -5.83 24.44 -10.87
CA LEU A 5 -6.26 24.59 -9.48
C LEU A 5 -5.52 25.78 -8.87
N ASN A 6 -6.23 26.60 -8.09
CA ASN A 6 -5.62 27.62 -7.24
C ASN A 6 -5.54 27.05 -5.82
N VAL A 7 -4.31 26.96 -5.29
CA VAL A 7 -4.05 26.44 -3.94
C VAL A 7 -3.15 27.40 -3.19
N ILE A 8 -3.41 27.55 -1.90
CA ILE A 8 -2.56 28.33 -1.00
C ILE A 8 -1.56 27.34 -0.37
N LEU A 9 -0.27 27.65 -0.49
CA LEU A 9 0.80 26.86 0.10
C LEU A 9 1.66 27.77 0.99
N PRO A 10 2.23 27.24 2.09
CA PRO A 10 3.19 27.98 2.89
C PRO A 10 4.36 28.46 2.04
N GLU A 11 4.87 29.66 2.33
CA GLU A 11 5.96 30.27 1.55
C GLU A 11 7.19 29.36 1.47
N GLU A 12 7.54 28.71 2.59
CA GLU A 12 8.65 27.75 2.64
C GLU A 12 8.45 26.58 1.67
N THR A 13 7.21 26.08 1.54
CA THR A 13 6.87 25.00 0.60
C THR A 13 7.03 25.47 -0.84
N VAL A 14 6.63 26.70 -1.16
CA VAL A 14 6.83 27.28 -2.50
C VAL A 14 8.32 27.42 -2.81
N ARG A 15 9.13 27.91 -1.85
CA ARG A 15 10.59 28.02 -2.00
C ARG A 15 11.24 26.65 -2.22
N LEU A 16 10.78 25.59 -1.54
CA LEU A 16 11.22 24.21 -1.78
C LEU A 16 10.83 23.73 -3.19
N LEU A 17 9.60 24.00 -3.60
CA LEU A 17 9.11 23.66 -4.94
C LEU A 17 9.96 24.32 -6.04
N ASP A 18 10.34 25.58 -5.82
CA ASP A 18 11.13 26.38 -6.75
C ASP A 18 12.58 25.93 -6.87
N ARG A 19 13.17 25.49 -5.76
CA ARG A 19 14.50 24.89 -5.76
C ARG A 19 14.50 23.52 -6.44
N ALA A 20 13.47 22.71 -6.21
CA ALA A 20 13.40 21.33 -6.68
C ALA A 20 12.92 21.20 -8.14
N ALA A 21 12.13 22.14 -8.64
CA ALA A 21 11.62 22.12 -10.00
C ALA A 21 12.25 23.22 -10.86
N ALA A 22 12.98 22.83 -11.91
CA ALA A 22 13.34 23.76 -12.99
C ALA A 22 12.09 24.43 -13.58
N ARG A 23 12.24 25.66 -14.10
CA ARG A 23 11.13 26.50 -14.61
C ARG A 23 10.15 25.67 -15.46
N GLY A 24 8.88 25.62 -15.03
CA GLY A 24 7.79 24.92 -15.72
C GLY A 24 7.45 23.52 -15.17
N ASN A 25 8.25 22.94 -14.27
CA ASN A 25 8.03 21.58 -13.75
C ASN A 25 7.32 21.51 -12.40
N ARG A 26 6.87 22.65 -11.84
CA ARG A 26 6.17 22.73 -10.54
C ARG A 26 4.97 21.77 -10.46
N SER A 27 4.10 21.79 -11.48
CA SER A 27 2.91 20.92 -11.52
C SER A 27 3.26 19.44 -11.59
N ARG A 28 4.35 19.08 -12.29
CA ARG A 28 4.83 17.69 -12.37
C ARG A 28 5.37 17.23 -11.02
N LEU A 29 6.11 18.10 -10.32
CA LEU A 29 6.62 17.80 -8.99
C LEU A 29 5.48 17.62 -7.98
N ILE A 30 4.44 18.48 -8.04
CA ILE A 30 3.24 18.35 -7.20
C ILE A 30 2.52 17.02 -7.48
N ASP A 31 2.28 16.65 -8.75
CA ASP A 31 1.64 15.36 -9.08
C ASP A 31 2.44 14.16 -8.54
N GLN A 32 3.77 14.18 -8.69
CA GLN A 32 4.64 13.12 -8.17
C GLN A 32 4.60 13.05 -6.64
N ALA A 33 4.65 14.20 -5.96
CA ALA A 33 4.59 14.27 -4.50
C ALA A 33 3.27 13.73 -3.96
N VAL A 34 2.14 14.12 -4.56
CA VAL A 34 0.79 13.63 -4.18
C VAL A 34 0.70 12.11 -4.39
N ARG A 35 1.13 11.60 -5.55
CA ARG A 35 1.13 10.15 -5.81
C ARG A 35 2.03 9.37 -4.86
N ARG A 36 3.20 9.91 -4.50
CA ARG A 36 4.11 9.27 -3.54
C ARG A 36 3.50 9.26 -2.14
N TYR A 37 2.94 10.38 -1.68
CA TYR A 37 2.28 10.49 -0.40
C TYR A 37 1.12 9.49 -0.26
N LEU A 38 0.25 9.42 -1.27
CA LEU A 38 -0.88 8.49 -1.28
C LEU A 38 -0.42 7.02 -1.35
N ARG A 39 0.59 6.68 -2.16
CA ARG A 39 1.15 5.32 -2.18
C ARG A 39 1.68 4.91 -0.80
N GLY A 40 2.39 5.79 -0.10
CA GLY A 40 2.87 5.52 1.26
C GLY A 40 1.74 5.34 2.27
N ARG A 41 0.72 6.21 2.23
CA ARG A 41 -0.42 6.15 3.15
C ARG A 41 -1.32 4.93 2.90
N ASN A 42 -1.48 4.53 1.64
CA ASN A 42 -2.25 3.35 1.27
C ASN A 42 -1.61 2.05 1.75
N LEU A 43 -0.27 1.93 1.75
CA LEU A 43 0.39 0.73 2.26
C LEU A 43 0.18 0.54 3.77
N ALA A 44 0.28 1.62 4.56
CA ALA A 44 0.04 1.55 6.00
C ALA A 44 -1.41 1.17 6.32
N ARG A 45 -2.37 1.76 5.61
CA ARG A 45 -3.79 1.40 5.72
C ARG A 45 -4.05 -0.05 5.28
N LEU A 46 -3.46 -0.49 4.17
CA LEU A 46 -3.60 -1.86 3.68
C LEU A 46 -3.06 -2.87 4.68
N ARG A 47 -1.87 -2.64 5.25
CA ARG A 47 -1.29 -3.49 6.31
C ARG A 47 -2.20 -3.60 7.52
N LYS A 48 -2.81 -2.49 7.95
CA LYS A 48 -3.78 -2.49 9.05
C LYS A 48 -4.98 -3.38 8.73
N LEU A 49 -5.60 -3.20 7.57
CA LEU A 49 -6.77 -3.99 7.14
C LEU A 49 -6.45 -5.48 6.99
N LEU A 50 -5.27 -5.82 6.45
CA LEU A 50 -4.82 -7.22 6.36
C LEU A 50 -4.67 -7.87 7.73
N ARG A 51 -4.05 -7.16 8.69
CA ARG A 51 -3.90 -7.64 10.07
C ARG A 51 -5.25 -7.85 10.74
N GLU A 52 -6.16 -6.87 10.63
CA GLU A 52 -7.50 -6.97 11.21
C GLU A 52 -8.28 -8.14 10.60
N GLY A 53 -8.22 -8.30 9.27
CA GLY A 53 -8.87 -9.41 8.59
C GLY A 53 -8.31 -10.78 8.99
N ALA A 54 -6.98 -10.90 9.13
CA ALA A 54 -6.34 -12.13 9.58
C ALA A 54 -6.77 -12.49 11.02
N LEU A 55 -6.81 -11.51 11.93
CA LEU A 55 -7.29 -11.73 13.30
C LEU A 55 -8.76 -12.15 13.34
N GLN A 56 -9.62 -11.53 12.53
CA GLN A 56 -11.04 -11.88 12.47
C GLN A 56 -11.29 -13.30 11.96
N ARG A 57 -10.45 -13.80 11.05
CA ARG A 57 -10.60 -15.13 10.45
C ARG A 57 -9.77 -16.21 11.13
N ALA A 58 -8.92 -15.85 12.10
CA ALA A 58 -7.93 -16.76 12.69
C ALA A 58 -8.52 -18.10 13.17
N ALA A 59 -9.67 -18.08 13.85
CA ALA A 59 -10.32 -19.31 14.32
C ALA A 59 -10.76 -20.22 13.16
N ARG A 60 -11.50 -19.66 12.19
CA ARG A 60 -11.92 -20.39 10.99
C ARG A 60 -10.74 -20.92 10.19
N ASP A 61 -9.72 -20.08 10.00
CA ASP A 61 -8.54 -20.44 9.22
C ASP A 61 -7.74 -21.56 9.92
N LEU A 62 -7.73 -21.60 11.25
CA LEU A 62 -7.15 -22.68 12.04
C LEU A 62 -7.96 -23.97 11.92
N ASP A 63 -9.28 -23.92 12.15
CA ASP A 63 -10.16 -25.09 12.05
C ASP A 63 -10.04 -25.75 10.66
N LEU A 64 -10.05 -24.92 9.60
CA LEU A 64 -9.88 -25.40 8.23
C LEU A 64 -8.50 -26.04 7.99
N ALA A 65 -7.43 -25.46 8.55
CA ALA A 65 -6.09 -26.03 8.43
C ALA A 65 -5.99 -27.38 9.15
N GLU A 66 -6.60 -27.52 10.32
CA GLU A 66 -6.65 -28.77 11.07
C GLU A 66 -7.43 -29.87 10.33
N GLU A 67 -8.57 -29.52 9.73
CA GLU A 67 -9.39 -30.44 8.92
C GLU A 67 -8.59 -31.02 7.72
N TRP A 68 -7.78 -30.20 7.07
CA TRP A 68 -7.03 -30.57 5.86
C TRP A 68 -5.65 -31.16 6.16
N PHE A 69 -5.15 -31.02 7.38
CA PHE A 69 -3.79 -31.42 7.77
C PHE A 69 -3.46 -32.89 7.45
N SER A 70 -4.43 -33.77 7.66
CA SER A 70 -4.23 -35.22 7.44
C SER A 70 -4.05 -35.56 5.95
N LEU A 71 -4.78 -34.87 5.07
CA LEU A 71 -4.72 -35.07 3.62
C LEU A 71 -3.40 -34.53 3.03
N ASP A 72 -2.92 -33.39 3.56
CA ASP A 72 -1.65 -32.80 3.17
C ASP A 72 -0.45 -33.67 3.61
N GLU A 73 -0.47 -34.23 4.83
CA GLU A 73 0.56 -35.14 5.32
C GLU A 73 0.65 -36.43 4.46
N GLU A 74 -0.49 -36.98 4.07
CA GLU A 74 -0.54 -38.17 3.20
C GLU A 74 -0.02 -37.86 1.78
N ALA A 75 -0.38 -36.72 1.20
CA ALA A 75 0.11 -36.27 -0.09
C ALA A 75 1.63 -36.00 -0.08
N TRP A 76 2.15 -35.39 0.99
CA TRP A 76 3.58 -35.10 1.13
C TRP A 76 4.42 -36.37 1.27
N ARG A 77 3.94 -37.35 2.06
CA ARG A 77 4.63 -38.63 2.26
C ARG A 77 4.57 -39.54 1.03
N SER A 78 3.51 -39.43 0.22
CA SER A 78 3.32 -40.26 -0.98
C SER A 78 3.95 -39.66 -2.26
N GLY A 79 4.09 -38.33 -2.35
CA GLY A 79 4.71 -37.63 -3.48
C GLY A 79 6.25 -37.49 -3.42
N GLY A 80 6.88 -37.96 -2.34
CA GLY A 80 8.34 -37.96 -2.14
C GLY A 80 9.10 -39.14 -2.75
N ARG A 81 8.54 -39.85 -3.74
CA ARG A 81 9.19 -40.96 -4.44
C ARG A 81 9.40 -40.66 -5.92
#